data_AF-A0A9W2XMV4-F1
#
_entry.id   AF-A0A9W2XMV4-F1
#
_cell.length_a   1.000
_cell.length_b   1.000
_cell.length_c   1.000
_cell.angle_alpha   90.00
_cell.angle_beta   90.00
_cell.angle_gamma   90.00
#
_symmetry.space_group_name_H-M   'P 1'
#
loop_
_entity.id
_entity.type
_entity.pdbx_description
1 polymer ?
#
loop_
_entity_poly.entity_id
_entity_poly.type
_entity_poly.pdbx_seq_one_letter_code
_entity_poly.pdbx_strand_id
1 'polypeptide(L)'
;MTDMRRLCSSTQNQDEAWIGLHSYPGRENRNWHWSLPGLEFNDSDTRWGSGEPNDGGGSLENCVVTYPHLWNDYNCLNMCASLCYNGTNKNTTFHYINTTMTWPQAQRYCRQHYTDLVSGLDQLDDPTLASYRYVWIGLFRDTWRWSDGSNSSFRNWESLGDLVDGQSNKTCATVLNTAGTWSYDYCDTQKPLYCYEAPKKKYVVRVKLAADPSVNMTDPAVTETMLKQMEAAFRDKGLSVKLSWRKLPDKLNTTKEEPEQGCAP
;
A
#
# COMPACT_ATOMS: atom_id res chain seq x y z
N MET A 1 -5.18 -0.45 5.13
CA MET A 1 -5.43 -0.18 6.57
C MET A 1 -5.95 -1.39 7.35
N THR A 2 -6.63 -2.33 6.71
CA THR A 2 -7.16 -3.58 7.32
C THR A 2 -6.04 -4.50 7.83
N ASP A 3 -4.90 -4.57 7.13
CA ASP A 3 -3.80 -5.49 7.48
C ASP A 3 -3.03 -5.07 8.73
N MET A 4 -2.92 -3.77 9.03
CA MET A 4 -2.28 -3.29 10.26
C MET A 4 -3.13 -3.47 11.50
N ARG A 5 -4.46 -3.27 11.40
CA ARG A 5 -5.36 -3.63 12.51
C ARG A 5 -5.26 -5.11 12.83
N ARG A 6 -5.07 -5.97 11.81
CA ARG A 6 -4.85 -7.40 11.99
C ARG A 6 -3.51 -7.68 12.70
N LEU A 7 -2.40 -7.11 12.22
CA LEU A 7 -1.08 -7.26 12.84
C LEU A 7 -1.07 -6.78 14.30
N CYS A 8 -1.56 -5.56 14.58
CA CYS A 8 -1.66 -5.01 15.95
C CYS A 8 -2.64 -5.79 16.84
N SER A 9 -3.69 -6.40 16.28
CA SER A 9 -4.59 -7.26 17.07
C SER A 9 -3.96 -8.61 17.43
N SER A 10 -3.02 -9.10 16.62
CA SER A 10 -2.34 -10.39 16.82
C SER A 10 -1.09 -10.33 17.71
N THR A 11 -0.62 -9.12 18.07
CA THR A 11 0.60 -8.90 18.89
C THR A 11 0.34 -8.92 20.40
N GLN A 12 -0.87 -9.29 20.84
CA GLN A 12 -1.24 -9.15 22.27
C GLN A 12 -0.41 -10.01 23.24
N ASN A 13 0.35 -11.02 22.80
CA ASN A 13 1.04 -11.96 23.72
C ASN A 13 2.36 -12.58 23.20
N GLN A 14 3.12 -11.95 22.28
CA GLN A 14 4.31 -12.58 21.70
C GLN A 14 5.56 -11.69 21.74
N ASP A 15 6.70 -12.35 21.97
CA ASP A 15 8.05 -11.85 21.70
C ASP A 15 8.26 -11.61 20.18
N GLU A 16 9.39 -11.00 19.83
CA GLU A 16 9.76 -10.61 18.46
C GLU A 16 9.46 -11.70 17.41
N ALA A 17 8.68 -11.35 16.37
CA ALA A 17 8.23 -12.28 15.33
C ALA A 17 8.42 -11.72 13.92
N TRP A 18 8.69 -12.59 12.96
CA TRP A 18 8.81 -12.25 11.55
C TRP A 18 7.50 -11.74 10.97
N ILE A 19 7.59 -10.66 10.19
CA ILE A 19 6.54 -10.22 9.27
C ILE A 19 7.02 -10.43 7.84
N GLY A 20 6.08 -10.40 6.88
CA GLY A 20 6.39 -10.63 5.47
C GLY A 20 7.16 -9.52 4.76
N LEU A 21 7.84 -8.61 5.48
CA LEU A 21 8.57 -7.50 4.87
C LEU A 21 10.08 -7.82 4.84
N HIS A 22 10.70 -7.68 3.68
CA HIS A 22 12.12 -7.96 3.48
C HIS A 22 12.78 -6.96 2.53
N SER A 23 14.05 -6.67 2.73
CA SER A 23 14.83 -5.71 1.96
C SER A 23 15.65 -6.40 0.88
N TYR A 24 15.76 -5.74 -0.28
CA TYR A 24 16.75 -6.04 -1.32
C TYR A 24 17.73 -4.86 -1.44
N PRO A 25 18.79 -4.82 -0.62
CA PRO A 25 19.67 -3.66 -0.60
C PRO A 25 20.27 -3.36 -1.97
N GLY A 26 20.43 -2.08 -2.28
CA GLY A 26 21.02 -1.65 -3.54
C GLY A 26 20.28 -0.46 -4.14
N ARG A 27 21.06 0.48 -4.68
CA ARG A 27 20.57 1.74 -5.26
C ARG A 27 19.52 1.49 -6.35
N GLU A 28 19.74 0.45 -7.14
CA GLU A 28 18.91 -0.03 -8.25
C GLU A 28 17.60 -0.71 -7.82
N ASN A 29 17.50 -1.14 -6.57
CA ASN A 29 16.35 -1.87 -6.04
C ASN A 29 15.35 -0.96 -5.32
N ARG A 30 15.62 0.35 -5.24
CA ARG A 30 14.78 1.33 -4.54
C ARG A 30 13.56 1.71 -5.39
N ASN A 31 12.38 1.69 -4.77
CA ASN A 31 11.13 2.11 -5.40
C ASN A 31 10.50 3.24 -4.62
N TRP A 32 9.86 4.16 -5.34
CA TRP A 32 9.11 5.27 -4.77
C TRP A 32 7.73 4.86 -4.27
N HIS A 33 7.34 5.46 -3.14
CA HIS A 33 6.10 5.18 -2.43
C HIS A 33 5.56 6.46 -1.80
N TRP A 34 4.25 6.64 -1.86
CA TRP A 34 3.56 7.64 -1.04
C TRP A 34 3.30 7.09 0.35
N SER A 35 3.54 7.85 1.41
CA SER A 35 3.29 7.44 2.79
C SER A 35 1.82 7.09 3.04
N LEU A 36 0.92 7.74 2.30
CA LEU A 36 -0.50 7.46 2.30
C LEU A 36 -0.79 6.02 1.85
N PRO A 37 -1.31 5.14 2.72
CA PRO A 37 -1.56 3.76 2.36
C PRO A 37 -2.61 3.62 1.25
N GLY A 38 -2.27 2.87 0.20
CA GLY A 38 -3.15 2.59 -0.94
C GLY A 38 -3.07 3.60 -2.08
N LEU A 39 -2.28 4.67 -1.93
CA LEU A 39 -1.94 5.56 -3.03
C LEU A 39 -0.66 5.05 -3.71
N GLU A 40 -0.75 4.72 -4.99
CA GLU A 40 0.38 4.25 -5.78
C GLU A 40 1.17 5.43 -6.36
N PHE A 41 2.49 5.24 -6.49
CA PHE A 41 3.35 6.19 -7.17
C PHE A 41 3.33 5.92 -8.69
N ASN A 42 3.31 6.99 -9.49
CA ASN A 42 3.37 6.92 -10.94
C ASN A 42 4.56 7.75 -11.44
N ASP A 43 5.54 7.10 -12.08
CA ASP A 43 6.73 7.74 -12.63
C ASP A 43 6.42 8.79 -13.72
N SER A 44 5.25 8.70 -14.36
CA SER A 44 4.80 9.68 -15.37
C SER A 44 4.28 10.97 -14.74
N ASP A 45 3.87 10.92 -13.47
CA ASP A 45 3.17 12.00 -12.78
C ASP A 45 4.06 12.59 -11.67
N THR A 46 5.20 13.16 -12.08
CA THR A 46 6.21 13.69 -11.15
C THR A 46 6.46 15.17 -11.33
N ARG A 47 6.98 15.83 -10.29
CA ARG A 47 7.40 17.25 -10.31
C ARG A 47 8.86 17.42 -9.97
N TRP A 48 9.71 16.49 -10.37
CA TRP A 48 11.15 16.57 -10.08
C TRP A 48 11.74 17.90 -10.56
N GLY A 49 12.59 18.48 -9.72
CA GLY A 49 13.44 19.60 -10.12
C GLY A 49 14.40 19.19 -11.23
N SER A 50 15.01 20.19 -11.87
CA SER A 50 16.01 19.92 -12.90
C SER A 50 17.18 19.13 -12.31
N GLY A 51 17.42 17.93 -12.86
CA GLY A 51 18.48 17.05 -12.39
C GLY A 51 18.12 16.19 -11.17
N GLU A 52 16.86 16.19 -10.74
CA GLU A 52 16.37 15.32 -9.66
C GLU A 52 15.61 14.10 -10.22
N PRO A 53 15.54 12.98 -9.49
CA PRO A 53 16.27 12.69 -8.25
C PRO A 53 17.73 12.30 -8.50
N ASN A 54 18.68 12.71 -7.63
CA ASN A 54 20.12 12.50 -7.89
C ASN A 54 20.96 11.80 -6.79
N ASP A 55 20.46 11.59 -5.57
CA ASP A 55 21.29 11.22 -4.41
C ASP A 55 22.52 12.14 -4.27
N GLY A 56 22.27 13.44 -4.23
CA GLY A 56 23.26 14.49 -4.10
C GLY A 56 24.03 14.43 -2.79
N GLY A 57 25.23 15.02 -2.80
CA GLY A 57 26.02 15.21 -1.57
C GLY A 57 26.63 13.94 -0.96
N GLY A 58 26.64 12.81 -1.67
CA GLY A 58 27.32 11.58 -1.22
C GLY A 58 26.57 10.79 -0.15
N SER A 59 25.28 11.09 0.07
CA SER A 59 24.40 10.34 0.97
C SER A 59 23.16 9.86 0.21
N LEU A 60 22.49 8.84 0.73
CA LEU A 60 21.24 8.36 0.12
C LEU A 60 20.11 9.34 0.43
N GLU A 61 19.44 9.79 -0.63
CA GLU A 61 18.36 10.78 -0.56
C GLU A 61 17.01 10.10 -0.80
N ASN A 62 16.53 9.41 0.23
CA ASN A 62 15.36 8.54 0.09
C ASN A 62 14.03 9.22 0.39
N CYS A 63 14.01 10.51 0.74
CA CYS A 63 12.82 11.25 1.14
C CYS A 63 12.66 12.51 0.29
N VAL A 64 11.48 13.11 0.21
CA VAL A 64 11.27 14.25 -0.70
C VAL A 64 10.85 15.50 0.04
N VAL A 65 11.54 16.60 -0.26
CA VAL A 65 11.12 17.95 0.10
C VAL A 65 10.52 18.66 -1.10
N THR A 66 9.62 19.60 -0.83
CA THR A 66 9.18 20.57 -1.84
C THR A 66 10.24 21.65 -2.04
N TYR A 67 10.40 22.09 -3.27
CA TYR A 67 11.09 23.30 -3.67
C TYR A 67 10.14 24.01 -4.63
N PRO A 68 9.60 25.21 -4.35
CA PRO A 68 8.32 25.69 -4.87
C PRO A 68 7.85 25.09 -6.19
N HIS A 69 6.72 24.38 -6.16
CA HIS A 69 6.12 23.58 -7.26
C HIS A 69 6.90 22.34 -7.75
N LEU A 70 8.14 22.16 -7.32
CA LEU A 70 9.04 21.07 -7.68
C LEU A 70 9.39 20.18 -6.47
N TRP A 71 9.98 19.03 -6.77
CA TRP A 71 10.43 18.03 -5.82
C TRP A 71 11.94 17.88 -5.87
N ASN A 72 12.53 17.63 -4.71
CA ASN A 72 13.94 17.33 -4.56
C ASN A 72 14.07 16.13 -3.62
N ASP A 73 14.80 15.09 -4.03
CA ASP A 73 15.12 14.01 -3.12
C ASP A 73 16.18 14.47 -2.13
N TYR A 74 15.96 14.16 -0.86
CA TYR A 74 16.74 14.72 0.23
C TYR A 74 17.00 13.65 1.29
N ASN A 75 18.10 13.82 2.00
CA ASN A 75 18.46 12.91 3.07
C ASN A 75 17.36 12.93 4.16
N CYS A 76 16.75 11.77 4.39
CA CYS A 76 15.64 11.59 5.33
C CYS A 76 15.95 12.05 6.76
N LEU A 77 17.24 12.09 7.14
CA LEU A 77 17.71 12.48 8.47
C LEU A 77 17.95 13.99 8.61
N ASN A 78 17.81 14.77 7.54
CA ASN A 78 17.82 16.22 7.64
C ASN A 78 16.58 16.72 8.38
N MET A 79 16.71 17.84 9.08
CA MET A 79 15.59 18.46 9.80
C MET A 79 14.88 19.47 8.90
N CYS A 80 13.60 19.25 8.61
CA CYS A 80 12.77 20.15 7.82
C CYS A 80 11.37 20.26 8.43
N ALA A 81 10.67 21.35 8.11
CA ALA A 81 9.24 21.47 8.38
C ALA A 81 8.46 20.41 7.58
N SER A 82 7.17 20.23 7.86
CA SER A 82 6.35 19.24 7.15
C SER A 82 4.96 19.73 6.78
N LEU A 83 4.39 19.18 5.71
CA LEU A 83 2.99 19.35 5.36
C LEU A 83 2.20 18.12 5.76
N CYS A 84 1.29 18.26 6.72
CA CYS A 84 0.32 17.22 7.06
C CYS A 84 -1.00 17.49 6.35
N TYR A 85 -1.78 16.44 6.09
CA TYR A 85 -3.17 16.60 5.71
C TYR A 85 -4.09 15.84 6.65
N ASN A 86 -5.33 16.30 6.74
CA ASN A 86 -6.41 15.62 7.43
C ASN A 86 -7.54 15.35 6.42
N GLY A 87 -7.68 14.07 6.05
CA GLY A 87 -8.70 13.60 5.12
C GLY A 87 -9.91 13.06 5.87
N THR A 88 -11.04 13.73 5.74
CA THR A 88 -12.35 13.19 6.17
C THR A 88 -13.15 12.76 4.94
N ASN A 89 -14.17 11.91 5.12
CA ASN A 89 -15.05 11.45 4.03
C ASN A 89 -15.74 12.58 3.22
N LYS A 90 -15.58 13.86 3.62
CA LYS A 90 -16.24 15.01 3.01
C LYS A 90 -15.31 16.17 2.65
N ASN A 91 -14.15 16.33 3.31
CA ASN A 91 -13.20 17.43 3.07
C ASN A 91 -11.75 17.01 3.41
N THR A 92 -10.81 17.56 2.66
CA THR A 92 -9.36 17.51 2.93
C THR A 92 -8.89 18.87 3.41
N THR A 93 -8.11 18.91 4.50
CA THR A 93 -7.46 20.14 4.99
C THR A 93 -5.96 19.94 5.13
N PHE A 94 -5.18 20.99 4.89
CA PHE A 94 -3.72 20.94 4.93
C PHE A 94 -3.16 21.79 6.07
N HIS A 95 -2.08 21.32 6.68
CA HIS A 95 -1.49 21.91 7.88
C HIS A 95 0.03 21.99 7.70
N TYR A 96 0.56 23.22 7.69
CA TYR A 96 2.00 23.46 7.73
C TYR A 96 2.51 23.36 9.16
N ILE A 97 3.46 22.47 9.40
CA ILE A 97 4.08 22.26 10.71
C ILE A 97 5.49 22.84 10.67
N ASN A 98 5.66 23.97 11.35
CA ASN A 98 6.92 24.71 11.35
C ASN A 98 8.03 24.04 12.18
N THR A 99 7.67 23.10 13.07
CA THR A 99 8.65 22.35 13.87
C THR A 99 9.47 21.45 12.96
N THR A 100 10.78 21.68 12.89
CA THR A 100 11.67 20.91 12.03
C THR A 100 11.92 19.51 12.61
N MET A 101 11.69 18.49 11.79
CA MET A 101 11.84 17.08 12.15
C MET A 101 12.53 16.33 11.01
N THR A 102 13.10 15.16 11.31
CA THR A 102 13.45 14.20 10.24
C THR A 102 12.19 13.72 9.54
N TRP A 103 12.30 13.23 8.30
CA TRP A 103 11.14 12.78 7.53
C TRP A 103 10.28 11.75 8.30
N PRO A 104 10.87 10.70 8.93
CA PRO A 104 10.03 9.70 9.60
C PRO A 104 9.43 10.23 10.92
N GLN A 105 10.10 11.17 11.60
CA GLN A 105 9.51 11.88 12.73
C GLN A 105 8.32 12.75 12.28
N ALA A 106 8.45 13.46 11.16
CA ALA A 106 7.38 14.26 10.58
C ALA A 106 6.18 13.38 10.18
N GLN A 107 6.41 12.24 9.53
CA GLN A 107 5.36 11.27 9.20
C GLN A 107 4.63 10.79 10.46
N ARG A 108 5.39 10.38 11.49
CA ARG A 108 4.83 9.93 12.76
C ARG A 108 4.00 11.02 13.42
N TYR A 109 4.49 12.25 13.44
CA TYR A 109 3.77 13.42 13.95
C TYR A 109 2.46 13.64 13.17
N CYS A 110 2.51 13.65 11.84
CA CYS A 110 1.31 13.82 11.02
C CYS A 110 0.28 12.70 11.26
N ARG A 111 0.70 11.45 11.46
CA ARG A 111 -0.21 10.33 11.77
C ARG A 111 -0.77 10.37 13.19
N GLN A 112 -0.06 10.99 14.13
CA GLN A 112 -0.52 11.16 15.51
C GLN A 112 -1.54 12.30 15.66
N HIS A 113 -1.39 13.37 14.88
CA HIS A 113 -2.21 14.58 15.03
C HIS A 113 -3.19 14.83 13.87
N TYR A 114 -2.95 14.22 12.71
CA TYR A 114 -3.71 14.37 11.47
C TYR A 114 -3.90 13.00 10.79
N THR A 115 -3.98 12.94 9.46
CA THR A 115 -4.05 11.67 8.72
C THR A 115 -2.67 11.14 8.34
N ASP A 116 -1.89 11.89 7.56
CA ASP A 116 -0.51 11.55 7.16
C ASP A 116 0.18 12.83 6.60
N LEU A 117 1.43 12.69 6.14
CA LEU A 117 2.06 13.69 5.28
C LEU A 117 1.28 13.84 3.96
N VAL A 118 1.26 15.07 3.44
CA VAL A 118 0.67 15.38 2.13
C VAL A 118 1.24 14.45 1.06
N SER A 119 0.35 13.76 0.34
CA SER A 119 0.70 12.71 -0.61
C SER A 119 -0.13 12.81 -1.90
N GLY A 120 0.52 12.57 -3.04
CA GLY A 120 -0.12 12.58 -4.35
C GLY A 120 -0.30 13.98 -4.93
N LEU A 121 -0.42 14.04 -6.27
CA LEU A 121 -0.58 15.31 -6.99
C LEU A 121 -1.88 16.02 -6.63
N ASP A 122 -2.98 15.28 -6.45
CA ASP A 122 -4.28 15.85 -6.08
C ASP A 122 -4.22 16.71 -4.81
N GLN A 123 -3.38 16.33 -3.84
CA GLN A 123 -3.18 17.10 -2.62
C GLN A 123 -2.17 18.24 -2.84
N LEU A 124 -1.11 17.98 -3.60
CA LEU A 124 -0.04 18.95 -3.88
C LEU A 124 -0.45 20.06 -4.86
N ASP A 125 -1.57 19.89 -5.56
CA ASP A 125 -2.18 20.91 -6.43
C ASP A 125 -2.98 21.98 -5.70
N ASP A 126 -3.13 21.85 -4.38
CA ASP A 126 -3.73 22.91 -3.59
C ASP A 126 -2.84 24.17 -3.64
N PRO A 127 -3.38 25.32 -4.10
CA PRO A 127 -2.61 26.54 -4.28
C PRO A 127 -2.06 27.10 -2.95
N THR A 128 -2.60 26.69 -1.80
CA THR A 128 -2.08 27.07 -0.50
C THR A 128 -0.75 26.39 -0.18
N LEU A 129 -0.38 25.31 -0.88
CA LEU A 129 0.85 24.55 -0.66
C LEU A 129 2.00 24.94 -1.60
N ALA A 130 1.68 25.62 -2.70
CA ALA A 130 2.58 25.97 -3.80
C ALA A 130 3.87 26.71 -3.38
N SER A 131 3.82 27.50 -2.30
CA SER A 131 4.89 28.43 -1.91
C SER A 131 5.91 27.86 -0.94
N TYR A 132 5.65 26.67 -0.37
CA TYR A 132 6.50 26.09 0.66
C TYR A 132 7.79 25.49 0.09
N ARG A 133 8.92 25.82 0.72
CA ARG A 133 10.27 25.38 0.34
C ARG A 133 10.93 24.61 1.47
N TYR A 134 11.62 23.53 1.14
CA TYR A 134 12.28 22.60 2.07
C TYR A 134 11.30 22.06 3.11
N VAL A 135 10.15 21.56 2.64
CA VAL A 135 9.11 21.00 3.49
C VAL A 135 8.86 19.55 3.11
N TRP A 136 8.83 18.66 4.10
CA TRP A 136 8.59 17.23 3.91
C TRP A 136 7.18 16.98 3.37
N ILE A 137 7.11 16.11 2.37
CA ILE A 137 5.88 15.49 1.86
C ILE A 137 5.97 13.97 2.01
N GLY A 138 4.87 13.26 1.77
CA GLY A 138 4.77 11.82 1.99
C GLY A 138 5.56 10.96 1.01
N LEU A 139 6.27 11.51 0.02
CA LEU A 139 7.02 10.73 -0.95
C LEU A 139 8.36 10.28 -0.36
N PHE A 140 8.60 8.97 -0.38
CA PHE A 140 9.84 8.33 0.04
C PHE A 140 10.14 7.11 -0.82
N ARG A 141 11.36 6.61 -0.80
CA ARG A 141 11.75 5.37 -1.47
C ARG A 141 12.51 4.43 -0.54
N ASP A 142 12.32 3.14 -0.75
CA ASP A 142 13.09 2.12 -0.04
C ASP A 142 13.24 0.82 -0.84
N THR A 143 14.00 -0.11 -0.27
CA THR A 143 14.27 -1.45 -0.81
C THR A 143 13.38 -2.54 -0.21
N TRP A 144 12.40 -2.18 0.63
CA TRP A 144 11.57 -3.13 1.38
C TRP A 144 10.33 -3.56 0.59
N ARG A 145 10.11 -4.88 0.46
CA ARG A 145 9.00 -5.46 -0.28
C ARG A 145 8.22 -6.43 0.61
N TRP A 146 6.93 -6.55 0.36
CA TRP A 146 6.10 -7.55 1.01
C TRP A 146 6.21 -8.88 0.26
N SER A 147 6.24 -9.98 1.01
CA SER A 147 6.33 -11.35 0.50
C SER A 147 5.09 -11.77 -0.28
N ASP A 148 3.95 -11.09 -0.07
CA ASP A 148 2.74 -11.28 -0.86
C ASP A 148 2.74 -10.49 -2.19
N GLY A 149 3.80 -9.71 -2.45
CA GLY A 149 3.94 -8.86 -3.62
C GLY A 149 3.07 -7.59 -3.59
N SER A 150 2.42 -7.28 -2.47
CA SER A 150 1.64 -6.04 -2.35
C SER A 150 2.53 -4.81 -2.39
N ASN A 151 2.05 -3.75 -3.05
CA ASN A 151 2.74 -2.47 -3.14
C ASN A 151 2.43 -1.55 -1.94
N SER A 152 2.18 -2.12 -0.76
CA SER A 152 1.83 -1.34 0.43
C SER A 152 3.01 -0.49 0.88
N SER A 153 2.78 0.82 0.95
CA SER A 153 3.74 1.84 1.38
C SER A 153 3.77 2.07 2.89
N PHE A 154 2.93 1.36 3.66
CA PHE A 154 2.92 1.52 5.10
C PHE A 154 4.24 1.04 5.71
N ARG A 155 4.84 1.89 6.55
CA ARG A 155 6.03 1.60 7.35
C ARG A 155 5.78 2.00 8.80
N ASN A 156 6.17 1.14 9.74
CA ASN A 156 6.08 1.41 11.19
C ASN A 156 7.38 1.07 11.91
N TRP A 157 8.51 1.43 11.32
CA TRP A 157 9.83 1.24 11.93
C TRP A 157 9.95 1.95 13.29
N GLU A 158 10.62 1.30 14.23
CA GLU A 158 10.94 1.88 15.53
C GLU A 158 11.93 3.05 15.38
N SER A 159 13.02 2.84 14.62
CA SER A 159 14.13 3.77 14.48
C SER A 159 14.25 4.36 13.07
N LEU A 160 14.86 5.55 13.00
CA LEU A 160 15.08 6.32 11.77
C LEU A 160 16.21 5.74 10.91
N GLY A 161 17.17 5.07 11.53
CA GLY A 161 18.28 4.40 10.83
C GLY A 161 17.82 3.25 9.95
N ASP A 162 16.58 2.79 10.15
CA ASP A 162 16.01 1.59 9.54
C ASP A 162 15.49 1.85 8.11
N LEU A 163 15.45 3.13 7.71
CA LEU A 163 15.11 3.59 6.37
C LEU A 163 16.35 3.90 5.50
N VAL A 164 17.55 3.67 6.04
CA VAL A 164 18.80 3.91 5.32
C VAL A 164 19.24 2.63 4.63
N ASP A 165 19.01 2.58 3.32
CA ASP A 165 19.35 1.45 2.47
C ASP A 165 20.86 1.11 2.48
N GLY A 166 21.19 -0.17 2.36
CA GLY A 166 22.56 -0.65 2.16
C GLY A 166 23.53 -0.56 3.35
N GLN A 167 23.09 -0.10 4.52
CA GLN A 167 23.96 0.02 5.70
C GLN A 167 23.95 -1.20 6.62
N SER A 168 23.09 -2.19 6.34
CA SER A 168 22.98 -3.41 7.14
C SER A 168 22.71 -4.62 6.25
N ASN A 169 23.23 -5.78 6.68
CA ASN A 169 22.92 -7.09 6.12
C ASN A 169 21.71 -7.77 6.81
N LYS A 170 21.10 -7.11 7.78
CA LYS A 170 19.82 -7.50 8.36
C LYS A 170 18.69 -7.06 7.43
N THR A 171 18.15 -7.99 6.66
CA THR A 171 17.21 -7.68 5.57
C THR A 171 15.82 -8.26 5.77
N CYS A 172 15.50 -8.79 6.95
CA CYS A 172 14.16 -9.29 7.27
C CYS A 172 13.56 -8.48 8.42
N ALA A 173 12.27 -8.15 8.32
CA ALA A 173 11.59 -7.30 9.29
C ALA A 173 10.86 -8.12 10.37
N THR A 174 10.92 -7.64 11.60
CA THR A 174 10.28 -8.20 12.79
C THR A 174 9.32 -7.17 13.38
N VAL A 175 8.34 -7.64 14.15
CA VAL A 175 7.60 -6.76 15.08
C VAL A 175 8.25 -6.83 16.46
N LEU A 176 8.51 -5.68 17.08
CA LEU A 176 9.25 -5.58 18.35
C LEU A 176 8.39 -5.73 19.60
N ASN A 177 7.16 -5.20 19.59
CA ASN A 177 6.38 -5.01 20.82
C ASN A 177 4.87 -4.92 20.55
N THR A 178 4.10 -4.77 21.64
CA THR A 178 2.64 -4.58 21.59
C THR A 178 2.20 -3.27 20.90
N ALA A 179 3.08 -2.26 20.82
CA ALA A 179 2.83 -1.05 20.04
C ALA A 179 2.92 -1.30 18.52
N GLY A 180 3.40 -2.48 18.11
CA GLY A 180 3.41 -2.93 16.72
C GLY A 180 4.49 -2.27 15.87
N THR A 181 5.50 -1.64 16.48
CA THR A 181 6.65 -1.09 15.77
C THR A 181 7.57 -2.19 15.27
N TRP A 182 8.31 -1.88 14.21
CA TRP A 182 9.10 -2.86 13.48
C TRP A 182 10.60 -2.67 13.72
N SER A 183 11.31 -3.78 13.67
CA SER A 183 12.77 -3.85 13.61
C SER A 183 13.18 -4.76 12.48
N TYR A 184 14.48 -4.95 12.31
CA TYR A 184 15.07 -5.78 11.28
C TYR A 184 16.18 -6.63 11.90
N ASP A 185 16.30 -7.85 11.38
CA ASP A 185 17.26 -8.84 11.86
C ASP A 185 17.77 -9.69 10.70
N TYR A 186 18.77 -10.52 10.97
CA TYR A 186 19.29 -11.46 9.99
C TYR A 186 18.21 -12.49 9.64
N CYS A 187 17.97 -12.71 8.35
CA CYS A 187 16.89 -13.56 7.87
C CYS A 187 17.01 -15.03 8.31
N ASP A 188 18.17 -15.47 8.75
CA ASP A 188 18.45 -16.82 9.25
C ASP A 188 18.20 -16.99 10.76
N THR A 189 17.84 -15.91 11.49
CA THR A 189 17.48 -16.05 12.90
C THR A 189 16.14 -16.77 13.07
N GLN A 190 16.10 -17.71 14.01
CA GLN A 190 14.90 -18.47 14.31
C GLN A 190 13.95 -17.61 15.15
N LYS A 191 12.79 -17.26 14.59
CA LYS A 191 11.69 -16.56 15.27
C LYS A 191 10.34 -17.11 14.82
N PRO A 192 9.28 -16.98 15.64
CA PRO A 192 7.91 -17.18 15.15
C PRO A 192 7.61 -16.22 13.98
N LEU A 193 6.58 -16.52 13.19
CA LEU A 193 6.20 -15.72 12.03
C LEU A 193 4.69 -15.47 11.97
N TYR A 194 4.31 -14.29 11.48
CA TYR A 194 2.92 -13.93 11.22
C TYR A 194 2.55 -14.21 9.76
N CYS A 195 1.53 -15.05 9.57
CA CYS A 195 0.90 -15.32 8.28
C CYS A 195 -0.54 -14.80 8.27
N TYR A 196 -1.04 -14.49 7.07
CA TYR A 196 -2.45 -14.24 6.83
C TYR A 196 -2.91 -14.96 5.56
N GLU A 197 -4.19 -15.32 5.55
CA GLU A 197 -4.85 -15.76 4.33
C GLU A 197 -5.44 -14.52 3.63
N ALA A 198 -4.99 -14.27 2.40
CA ALA A 198 -5.57 -13.23 1.57
C ALA A 198 -7.06 -13.56 1.30
N PRO A 199 -7.98 -12.59 1.41
CA PRO A 199 -9.37 -12.81 1.03
C PRO A 199 -9.45 -13.27 -0.42
N LYS A 200 -10.01 -14.46 -0.65
CA LYS A 200 -10.23 -14.98 -2.02
C LYS A 200 -11.17 -14.01 -2.75
N LYS A 201 -10.64 -13.25 -3.72
CA LYS A 201 -11.44 -12.36 -4.56
C LYS A 201 -12.41 -13.22 -5.40
N LYS A 202 -13.72 -13.03 -5.20
CA LYS A 202 -14.76 -13.67 -6.01
C LYS A 202 -15.08 -12.76 -7.19
N TYR A 203 -14.73 -13.20 -8.38
CA TYR A 203 -15.13 -12.54 -9.62
C TYR A 203 -16.39 -13.20 -10.18
N VAL A 204 -17.38 -12.39 -10.58
CA VAL A 204 -18.57 -12.87 -11.28
C VAL A 204 -18.40 -12.55 -12.76
N VAL A 205 -18.16 -13.57 -13.57
CA VAL A 205 -18.02 -13.42 -15.03
C VAL A 205 -19.32 -13.88 -15.68
N ARG A 206 -19.88 -13.06 -16.58
CA ARG A 206 -20.99 -13.47 -17.45
C ARG A 206 -20.40 -14.07 -18.71
N VAL A 207 -20.75 -15.32 -18.98
CA VAL A 207 -20.36 -16.04 -20.19
C VAL A 207 -21.59 -16.36 -20.99
N LYS A 208 -21.55 -16.07 -22.30
CA LYS A 208 -22.55 -16.52 -23.26
C LYS A 208 -22.02 -17.78 -23.92
N LEU A 209 -22.73 -18.89 -23.77
CA LEU A 209 -22.36 -20.19 -24.32
C LEU A 209 -23.24 -20.48 -25.53
N ALA A 210 -22.65 -21.00 -26.59
CA ALA A 210 -23.37 -21.58 -27.72
C ALA A 210 -23.09 -23.07 -27.70
N ALA A 211 -24.15 -23.88 -27.65
CA ALA A 211 -24.05 -25.33 -27.67
C ALA A 211 -24.75 -25.87 -28.92
N ASP A 212 -24.29 -27.01 -29.41
CA ASP A 212 -24.99 -27.77 -30.45
C ASP A 212 -26.41 -28.12 -29.95
N PRO A 213 -27.45 -28.09 -30.81
CA PRO A 213 -28.81 -28.51 -30.43
C PRO A 213 -28.91 -29.88 -29.75
N SER A 214 -27.94 -30.77 -29.98
CA SER A 214 -27.89 -32.09 -29.33
C SER A 214 -27.45 -32.05 -27.85
N VAL A 215 -26.95 -30.92 -27.35
CA VAL A 215 -26.39 -30.79 -26.00
C VAL A 215 -27.38 -30.16 -25.04
N ASN A 216 -27.76 -30.90 -23.99
CA ASN A 216 -28.60 -30.38 -22.93
C ASN A 216 -27.76 -29.62 -21.88
N MET A 217 -27.78 -28.28 -21.95
CA MET A 217 -27.09 -27.42 -20.98
C MET A 217 -27.66 -27.42 -19.56
N THR A 218 -28.80 -28.06 -19.33
CA THR A 218 -29.37 -28.23 -17.98
C THR A 218 -28.89 -29.52 -17.30
N ASP A 219 -28.19 -30.39 -18.04
CA ASP A 219 -27.60 -31.61 -17.50
C ASP A 219 -26.44 -31.29 -16.53
N PRO A 220 -26.53 -31.73 -15.25
CA PRO A 220 -25.46 -31.55 -14.27
C PRO A 220 -24.10 -32.08 -14.75
N ALA A 221 -24.06 -33.20 -15.47
CA ALA A 221 -22.82 -33.80 -15.95
C ALA A 221 -22.14 -32.92 -17.03
N VAL A 222 -22.94 -32.32 -17.92
CA VAL A 222 -22.46 -31.39 -18.94
C VAL A 222 -21.89 -30.13 -18.27
N THR A 223 -22.65 -29.53 -17.35
CA THR A 223 -22.23 -28.30 -16.66
C THR A 223 -21.00 -28.51 -15.76
N GLU A 224 -20.86 -29.67 -15.11
CA GLU A 224 -19.67 -30.03 -14.33
C GLU A 224 -18.45 -30.24 -15.23
N THR A 225 -18.62 -30.92 -16.36
CA THR A 225 -17.54 -31.14 -17.34
C THR A 225 -17.01 -29.81 -17.88
N MET A 226 -17.91 -28.86 -18.19
CA MET A 226 -17.52 -27.53 -18.62
C MET A 226 -16.75 -26.77 -17.53
N LEU A 227 -17.17 -26.82 -16.26
CA LEU A 227 -16.42 -26.20 -15.17
C LEU A 227 -15.01 -26.76 -15.08
N LYS A 228 -14.86 -28.09 -15.13
CA LYS A 228 -13.54 -28.75 -15.07
C LYS A 228 -12.65 -28.34 -16.24
N GLN A 229 -13.19 -28.24 -17.44
CA GLN A 229 -12.45 -27.76 -18.62
C GLN A 229 -12.02 -26.30 -18.46
N MET A 230 -12.90 -25.42 -17.97
CA MET A 230 -12.55 -24.02 -17.71
C MET A 230 -11.45 -23.90 -16.64
N GLU A 231 -11.56 -24.63 -15.52
CA GLU A 231 -10.54 -24.65 -14.48
C GLU A 231 -9.20 -25.19 -14.98
N ALA A 232 -9.20 -26.20 -15.85
CA ALA A 232 -7.99 -26.70 -16.50
C ALA A 232 -7.35 -25.63 -17.39
N ALA A 233 -8.14 -24.93 -18.21
CA ALA A 233 -7.65 -23.84 -19.05
C ALA A 233 -7.06 -22.66 -18.23
N PHE A 234 -7.58 -22.40 -17.02
CA PHE A 234 -6.96 -21.44 -16.11
C PHE A 234 -5.64 -21.97 -15.53
N ARG A 235 -5.58 -23.26 -15.14
CA ARG A 235 -4.34 -23.88 -14.64
C ARG A 235 -3.22 -23.86 -15.68
N ASP A 236 -3.54 -24.08 -16.95
CA ASP A 236 -2.56 -24.02 -18.04
C ASP A 236 -1.96 -22.60 -18.22
N LYS A 237 -2.68 -21.57 -17.78
CA LYS A 237 -2.21 -20.18 -17.72
C LYS A 237 -1.55 -19.82 -16.38
N GLY A 238 -1.26 -20.79 -15.53
CA GLY A 238 -0.67 -20.59 -14.21
C GLY A 238 -1.64 -20.04 -13.15
N LEU A 239 -2.95 -20.05 -13.41
CA LEU A 239 -3.96 -19.54 -12.47
C LEU A 239 -4.68 -20.69 -11.76
N SER A 240 -4.59 -20.71 -10.43
CA SER A 240 -5.37 -21.64 -9.59
C SER A 240 -6.72 -21.01 -9.22
N VAL A 241 -7.80 -21.51 -9.81
CA VAL A 241 -9.16 -21.01 -9.59
C VAL A 241 -10.10 -22.14 -9.19
N LYS A 242 -11.16 -21.79 -8.45
CA LYS A 242 -12.31 -22.66 -8.17
C LYS A 242 -13.56 -22.01 -8.74
N LEU A 243 -14.22 -22.69 -9.67
CA LEU A 243 -15.39 -22.17 -10.38
C LEU A 243 -16.69 -22.81 -9.84
N SER A 244 -17.79 -22.09 -9.97
CA SER A 244 -19.13 -22.59 -9.66
C SER A 244 -20.16 -21.86 -10.51
N TRP A 245 -21.15 -22.58 -11.03
CA TRP A 245 -22.28 -21.94 -11.71
C TRP A 245 -23.13 -21.14 -10.72
N ARG A 246 -23.58 -19.96 -11.15
CA ARG A 246 -24.56 -19.16 -10.42
C ARG A 246 -25.82 -19.08 -11.26
N LYS A 247 -26.93 -19.63 -10.75
CA LYS A 247 -28.25 -19.45 -11.36
C LYS A 247 -28.63 -17.97 -11.23
N LEU A 248 -28.96 -17.33 -12.35
CA LEU A 248 -29.53 -15.98 -12.32
C LEU A 248 -30.97 -16.06 -11.77
N PRO A 249 -31.39 -15.15 -10.88
CA PRO A 249 -32.79 -15.08 -10.48
C PRO A 249 -33.67 -14.77 -11.71
N ASP A 250 -34.86 -15.37 -11.79
CA ASP A 250 -35.80 -15.19 -12.91
C ASP A 250 -36.34 -13.75 -13.05
N LYS A 251 -35.98 -12.83 -12.15
CA LYS A 251 -36.35 -11.41 -12.20
C LYS A 251 -35.14 -10.52 -12.44
N LEU A 252 -34.88 -10.23 -13.70
CA LEU A 252 -34.09 -9.08 -14.16
C LEU A 252 -34.92 -8.29 -15.18
N ASN A 253 -36.13 -7.89 -14.77
CA ASN A 253 -36.97 -6.90 -15.43
C ASN A 253 -37.70 -6.10 -14.35
N THR A 254 -36.94 -5.35 -13.54
CA THR A 254 -37.48 -4.24 -12.75
C THR A 254 -36.39 -3.18 -12.66
N THR A 255 -36.69 -2.02 -13.22
CA THR A 255 -36.05 -0.74 -12.96
C THR A 255 -35.68 -0.60 -11.49
N LYS A 256 -34.45 -0.14 -11.21
CA LYS A 256 -34.03 0.24 -9.87
C LYS A 256 -34.92 1.39 -9.39
N GLU A 257 -35.73 1.16 -8.38
CA GLU A 257 -36.11 2.20 -7.42
C GLU A 257 -35.08 2.18 -6.28
N GLU A 258 -34.60 3.37 -5.92
CA GLU A 258 -33.77 3.61 -4.74
C GLU A 258 -34.52 3.23 -3.46
N PRO A 259 -33.83 2.78 -2.40
CA PRO A 259 -34.32 2.96 -1.04
C PRO A 259 -33.74 4.25 -0.46
N GLU A 260 -34.62 5.24 -0.37
CA GLU A 260 -34.56 6.29 0.64
C GLU A 260 -34.76 5.70 2.05
N GLN A 261 -34.20 6.42 3.05
CA GLN A 261 -34.46 6.35 4.50
C GLN A 261 -33.89 5.12 5.23
N GLY A 262 -33.15 5.23 6.33
CA GLY A 262 -33.05 6.30 7.33
C GLY A 262 -33.22 5.65 8.69
N CYS A 263 -32.30 5.90 9.63
CA CYS A 263 -32.56 5.74 11.06
C CYS A 263 -31.72 6.75 11.83
N ALA A 264 -32.43 7.76 12.33
CA ALA A 264 -32.16 8.52 13.55
C ALA A 264 -33.38 8.24 14.48
N PRO A 265 -33.39 8.61 15.77
CA PRO A 265 -32.40 9.35 16.55
C PRO A 265 -31.46 8.49 17.39
#